data_AF-A0AAD5NXH9-F1
#
_entry.id   AF-A0AAD5NXH9-F1
#
_cell.length_a   1.000
_cell.length_b   1.000
_cell.length_c   1.000
_cell.angle_alpha   90.00
_cell.angle_beta   90.00
_cell.angle_gamma   90.00
#
_symmetry.space_group_name_H-M   'P 1'
#
loop_
_entity.id
_entity.type
_entity.pdbx_description
1 polymer ?
#
loop_
_entity_poly.entity_id
_entity_poly.type
_entity_poly.pdbx_seq_one_letter_code
_entity_poly.pdbx_strand_id
1 'polypeptide(L)'
;MHAMISEASAEEAIVNIQLLISHLQSLNIEVEDLSTSDYYSVGAEVSRRVSAAESDSGTRGLVACGTDVGIWIFADKFPGVFAATCLTTADTLNARSISNCNVLAVSGMSTSKDSAVEILKPGSTRRLKRPVQCRISNPGKITYHAFSIIR
;
A
#
# COMPACT_ATOMS: atom_id res chain seq x y z
N MET A 1 -15.04 5.06 3.50
CA MET A 1 -13.69 4.51 3.26
C MET A 1 -12.76 5.30 4.15
N HIS A 2 -11.99 4.64 5.01
CA HIS A 2 -11.12 5.30 5.98
C HIS A 2 -9.68 4.97 5.59
N ALA A 3 -8.86 5.98 5.36
CA ALA A 3 -7.47 5.84 4.97
C ALA A 3 -6.57 6.37 6.08
N MET A 4 -5.59 5.57 6.51
CA MET A 4 -4.55 6.05 7.42
C MET A 4 -3.30 6.35 6.62
N ILE A 5 -2.67 7.48 6.87
CA ILE A 5 -1.47 7.91 6.13
C ILE A 5 -0.33 8.14 7.11
N SER A 6 0.89 7.79 6.72
CA SER A 6 2.06 8.19 7.47
C SER A 6 3.34 8.27 6.64
N GLU A 7 4.22 9.17 7.06
CA GLU A 7 5.57 9.39 6.55
C GLU A 7 6.59 9.15 7.66
N ALA A 8 7.79 8.68 7.30
CA ALA A 8 8.95 8.70 8.18
C ALA A 8 10.03 9.61 7.60
N SER A 9 10.50 10.56 8.40
CA SER A 9 11.45 11.59 7.99
C SER A 9 12.77 10.99 7.52
N ALA A 10 13.02 11.12 6.23
CA ALA A 10 14.36 11.34 5.71
C ALA A 10 14.25 12.63 4.90
N GLU A 11 15.00 13.66 5.29
CA GLU A 11 14.97 15.06 4.84
C GLU A 11 14.98 15.30 3.30
N GLU A 12 14.99 14.25 2.47
CA GLU A 12 15.07 14.31 1.00
C GLU A 12 14.07 13.41 0.25
N ALA A 13 13.08 12.80 0.93
CA ALA A 13 12.07 11.97 0.29
C ALA A 13 10.85 12.79 -0.17
N ILE A 14 10.86 13.29 -1.42
CA ILE A 14 9.84 14.20 -1.98
C ILE A 14 8.54 13.45 -2.35
N VAL A 15 7.76 13.02 -1.36
CA VAL A 15 6.31 12.85 -1.52
C VAL A 15 5.64 13.75 -0.49
N ASN A 16 5.05 14.84 -0.97
CA ASN A 16 4.36 15.79 -0.09
C ASN A 16 3.10 15.12 0.47
N ILE A 17 3.18 14.58 1.70
CA ILE A 17 2.08 13.87 2.34
C ILE A 17 0.81 14.72 2.43
N GLN A 18 0.97 16.05 2.59
CA GLN A 18 -0.15 16.99 2.64
C GLN A 18 -0.91 17.05 1.31
N LEU A 19 -0.22 16.86 0.19
CA LEU A 19 -0.86 16.75 -1.12
C LEU A 19 -1.70 15.47 -1.20
N LEU A 20 -1.18 14.35 -0.68
CA LEU A 20 -1.92 13.08 -0.66
C LEU A 20 -3.13 13.14 0.27
N ILE A 21 -2.98 13.73 1.46
CA ILE A 21 -4.07 13.98 2.40
C ILE A 21 -5.15 14.83 1.73
N SER A 22 -4.77 15.97 1.15
CA SER A 22 -5.69 16.88 0.45
C SER A 22 -6.42 16.18 -0.70
N HIS A 23 -5.70 15.35 -1.46
CA HIS A 23 -6.29 14.60 -2.56
C HIS A 23 -7.33 13.59 -2.05
N LEU A 24 -7.02 12.82 -1.01
CA LEU A 24 -7.96 11.85 -0.44
C LEU A 24 -9.17 12.53 0.19
N GLN A 25 -8.97 13.65 0.88
CA GLN A 25 -10.06 14.49 1.39
C GLN A 25 -10.96 15.01 0.26
N SER A 26 -10.39 15.41 -0.89
CA SER A 26 -11.18 15.83 -2.06
C SER A 26 -12.04 14.71 -2.66
N LEU A 27 -11.66 13.45 -2.40
CA LEU A 27 -12.43 12.26 -2.78
C LEU A 27 -13.42 11.82 -1.69
N ASN A 28 -13.62 12.64 -0.65
CA ASN A 28 -14.52 12.38 0.48
C ASN A 28 -14.13 11.10 1.26
N ILE A 29 -12.82 10.83 1.33
CA ILE A 29 -12.22 9.76 2.13
C ILE A 29 -11.76 10.38 3.44
N GLU A 30 -12.15 9.77 4.56
CA GLU A 30 -11.69 10.19 5.87
C GLU A 30 -10.24 9.75 6.04
N VAL A 31 -9.38 10.70 6.43
CA VAL A 31 -7.94 10.49 6.56
C VAL A 31 -7.50 10.74 7.99
N GLU A 32 -6.88 9.75 8.62
CA GLU A 32 -6.18 9.88 9.90
C GLU A 32 -4.66 9.91 9.63
N ASP A 33 -3.99 11.00 10.04
CA ASP A 33 -2.54 11.13 9.96
C ASP A 33 -1.89 10.55 11.21
N LEU A 34 -1.02 9.55 11.02
CA LEU A 34 -0.32 8.81 12.07
C LEU A 34 1.19 9.03 12.04
N SER A 35 1.65 10.09 11.37
CA SER A 35 3.06 10.39 11.19
C SER A 35 3.83 10.57 12.51
N THR A 36 4.99 9.92 12.58
CA THR A 36 5.97 10.07 13.66
C THR A 36 7.39 9.89 13.11
N SER A 37 8.40 10.16 13.92
CA SER A 37 9.81 10.07 13.53
C SER A 37 10.30 8.63 13.28
N ASP A 38 9.59 7.63 13.79
CA ASP A 38 9.98 6.22 13.70
C ASP A 38 9.14 5.42 12.69
N TYR A 39 9.76 5.07 11.56
CA TYR A 39 9.10 4.34 10.48
C TYR A 39 8.62 2.93 10.89
N TYR A 40 9.26 2.30 11.87
CA TYR A 40 8.84 1.00 12.39
C TYR A 40 7.51 1.12 13.13
N SER A 41 7.43 2.10 14.04
CA SER A 41 6.25 2.39 14.85
C SER A 41 5.06 2.76 13.97
N VAL A 42 5.30 3.59 12.95
CA VAL A 42 4.30 3.94 11.94
C VAL A 42 3.74 2.71 11.23
N GLY A 43 4.63 1.92 10.61
CA GLY A 43 4.20 0.78 9.78
C GLY A 43 3.41 -0.22 10.61
N ALA A 44 3.82 -0.41 11.87
CA ALA A 44 3.12 -1.23 12.83
C ALA A 44 1.73 -0.69 13.20
N GLU A 45 1.61 0.61 13.43
CA GLU A 45 0.37 1.21 13.90
C GLU A 45 -0.72 1.23 12.82
N VAL A 46 -0.37 1.66 11.59
CA VAL A 46 -1.28 1.58 10.42
C VAL A 46 -1.77 0.14 10.24
N SER A 47 -0.84 -0.81 10.31
CA SER A 47 -1.12 -2.22 10.02
C SER A 47 -1.92 -2.89 11.14
N ARG A 48 -1.70 -2.52 12.40
CA ARG A 48 -2.51 -2.96 13.53
C ARG A 48 -3.98 -2.54 13.36
N ARG A 49 -4.22 -1.28 12.98
CA ARG A 49 -5.58 -0.78 12.73
C ARG A 49 -6.23 -1.45 11.51
N VAL A 50 -5.48 -1.67 10.41
CA VAL A 50 -6.00 -2.40 9.25
C VAL A 50 -6.29 -3.86 9.58
N SER A 51 -5.42 -4.52 10.37
CA SER A 51 -5.58 -5.90 10.81
C SER A 51 -6.78 -6.10 11.75
N ALA A 52 -7.01 -5.13 12.65
CA ALA A 52 -8.14 -5.15 13.57
C ALA A 52 -9.47 -4.71 12.93
N ALA A 53 -9.43 -4.12 11.73
CA ALA A 53 -10.63 -3.67 11.05
C ALA A 53 -11.44 -4.86 10.53
N GLU A 54 -12.76 -4.79 10.72
CA GLU A 54 -13.67 -5.73 10.10
C GLU A 54 -13.45 -5.77 8.59
N SER A 55 -13.49 -6.99 8.02
CA SER A 55 -13.14 -7.18 6.61
C SER A 55 -13.88 -6.22 5.69
N ASP A 56 -15.14 -5.85 5.99
CA ASP A 56 -15.99 -4.97 5.18
C ASP A 56 -16.01 -3.49 5.58
N SER A 57 -15.25 -3.05 6.58
CA SER A 57 -15.21 -1.65 7.04
C SER A 57 -14.74 -0.64 5.99
N GLY A 58 -13.99 -1.12 4.99
CA GLY A 58 -13.36 -0.24 3.99
C GLY A 58 -12.16 0.53 4.54
N THR A 59 -11.61 0.11 5.69
CA THR A 59 -10.35 0.61 6.22
C THR A 59 -9.19 0.21 5.32
N ARG A 60 -8.31 1.15 5.01
CA ARG A 60 -7.10 0.96 4.20
C ARG A 60 -5.94 1.73 4.81
N GLY A 61 -4.73 1.23 4.61
CA GLY A 61 -3.50 1.90 5.01
C GLY A 61 -2.75 2.48 3.81
N LEU A 62 -2.06 3.58 4.05
CA LEU A 62 -1.07 4.17 3.19
C LEU A 62 0.16 4.48 4.05
N VAL A 63 1.31 4.00 3.60
CA VAL A 63 2.59 4.28 4.23
C VAL A 63 3.56 4.83 3.18
N ALA A 64 4.38 5.79 3.57
CA ALA A 64 5.37 6.39 2.69
C ALA A 64 6.70 6.55 3.43
N CYS A 65 7.79 6.25 2.73
CA CYS A 65 9.14 6.63 3.15
C CYS A 65 10.02 6.75 1.88
N GLY A 66 11.24 7.29 1.97
CA GLY A 66 12.09 7.43 0.77
C GLY A 66 12.22 6.13 -0.03
N THR A 67 12.57 5.08 0.71
CA THR A 67 12.62 3.64 0.37
C THR A 67 11.38 2.94 -0.18
N ASP A 68 10.23 3.18 0.46
CA ASP A 68 9.13 2.22 0.70
C ASP A 68 9.48 0.86 1.33
N VAL A 69 10.63 0.24 0.98
CA VAL A 69 10.97 -1.14 1.36
C VAL A 69 10.94 -1.36 2.88
N GLY A 70 11.54 -0.43 3.62
CA GLY A 70 11.62 -0.53 5.08
C GLY A 70 10.23 -0.60 5.69
N ILE A 71 9.43 0.45 5.51
CA ILE A 71 8.09 0.55 6.11
C ILE A 71 7.13 -0.54 5.59
N TRP A 72 7.26 -0.97 4.33
CA TRP A 72 6.52 -2.08 3.74
C TRP A 72 6.77 -3.40 4.48
N ILE A 73 8.04 -3.75 4.77
CA ILE A 73 8.39 -4.99 5.50
C ILE A 73 7.72 -5.03 6.89
N PHE A 74 7.62 -3.89 7.57
CA PHE A 74 6.95 -3.85 8.87
C PHE A 74 5.44 -3.93 8.75
N ALA A 75 4.87 -3.29 7.73
CA ALA A 75 3.43 -3.34 7.50
C ALA A 75 2.94 -4.75 7.18
N ASP A 76 3.66 -5.49 6.35
CA ASP A 76 3.24 -6.82 5.87
C ASP A 76 3.31 -7.92 6.95
N LYS A 77 3.92 -7.64 8.11
CA LYS A 77 4.03 -8.62 9.22
C LYS A 77 2.72 -8.86 9.97
N PHE A 78 1.69 -8.04 9.74
CA PHE A 78 0.45 -8.09 10.52
C PHE A 78 -0.56 -9.05 9.90
N PRO A 79 -1.20 -9.93 10.69
CA PRO A 79 -2.20 -10.86 10.17
C PRO A 79 -3.33 -10.15 9.42
N GLY A 80 -3.63 -10.60 8.20
CA GLY A 80 -4.68 -10.00 7.38
C GLY A 80 -4.29 -8.68 6.71
N VAL A 81 -3.06 -8.19 6.90
CA VAL A 81 -2.49 -7.11 6.11
C VAL A 81 -1.82 -7.71 4.88
N PHE A 82 -2.11 -7.10 3.74
CA PHE A 82 -1.47 -7.37 2.46
C PHE A 82 -0.91 -6.03 1.98
N ALA A 83 0.36 -5.80 2.31
CA ALA A 83 1.04 -4.58 1.93
C ALA A 83 1.67 -4.74 0.54
N ALA A 84 1.60 -3.72 -0.30
CA ALA A 84 2.30 -3.71 -1.57
C ALA A 84 2.93 -2.35 -1.86
N THR A 85 4.18 -2.39 -2.32
CA THR A 85 4.81 -1.26 -2.99
C THR A 85 4.23 -1.13 -4.40
N CYS A 86 3.78 0.06 -4.78
CA CYS A 86 3.30 0.33 -6.13
C CYS A 86 3.92 1.63 -6.63
N LEU A 87 4.54 1.60 -7.81
CA LEU A 87 5.14 2.77 -8.46
C LEU A 87 4.25 3.32 -9.57
N THR A 88 3.29 2.52 -10.03
CA THR A 88 2.35 2.88 -11.08
C THR A 88 0.91 2.51 -10.72
N THR A 89 -0.05 3.11 -11.43
CA THR A 89 -1.47 2.76 -11.35
C THR A 89 -1.73 1.29 -11.70
N ALA A 90 -1.00 0.77 -12.69
CA ALA A 90 -1.08 -0.63 -13.09
C ALA A 90 -0.66 -1.57 -11.95
N ASP A 91 0.42 -1.24 -11.24
CA ASP A 91 0.87 -2.02 -10.07
C ASP A 91 -0.21 -2.03 -8.98
N THR A 92 -0.82 -0.88 -8.72
CA THR A 92 -1.88 -0.75 -7.71
C THR A 92 -3.10 -1.59 -8.07
N LEU A 93 -3.52 -1.55 -9.34
CA LEU A 93 -4.62 -2.35 -9.84
C LEU A 93 -4.32 -3.84 -9.73
N ASN A 94 -3.11 -4.26 -10.08
CA ASN A 94 -2.67 -5.65 -9.97
C ASN A 94 -2.60 -6.10 -8.51
N ALA A 95 -1.98 -5.32 -7.62
CA ALA A 95 -1.89 -5.61 -6.20
C ALA A 95 -3.28 -5.75 -5.56
N ARG A 96 -4.21 -4.83 -5.84
CA ARG A 96 -5.59 -4.94 -5.36
C ARG A 96 -6.30 -6.16 -5.96
N SER A 97 -6.06 -6.46 -7.24
CA SER A 97 -6.75 -7.55 -7.96
C SER A 97 -6.20 -8.94 -7.70
N ILE A 98 -4.97 -9.06 -7.18
CA ILE A 98 -4.30 -10.35 -6.95
C ILE A 98 -4.22 -10.63 -5.46
N SER A 99 -3.75 -9.67 -4.65
CA SER A 99 -3.51 -9.89 -3.22
C SER A 99 -4.55 -9.24 -2.30
N ASN A 100 -5.56 -8.55 -2.85
CA ASN A 100 -6.44 -7.69 -2.07
C ASN A 100 -5.66 -6.65 -1.25
N CYS A 101 -4.60 -6.08 -1.86
CA CYS A 101 -3.75 -5.09 -1.21
C CYS A 101 -4.58 -4.06 -0.42
N ASN A 102 -4.38 -4.04 0.90
CA ASN A 102 -5.12 -3.19 1.84
C ASN A 102 -4.22 -2.17 2.55
N VAL A 103 -2.90 -2.30 2.42
CA VAL A 103 -1.92 -1.28 2.78
C VAL A 103 -1.04 -0.98 1.56
N LEU A 104 -1.02 0.27 1.14
CA LEU A 104 -0.18 0.70 0.02
C LEU A 104 1.11 1.34 0.55
N ALA A 105 2.26 0.94 0.02
CA ALA A 105 3.55 1.57 0.31
C ALA A 105 4.02 2.41 -0.89
N VAL A 106 4.38 3.66 -0.65
CA VAL A 106 4.80 4.62 -1.69
C VAL A 106 6.23 5.11 -1.42
N SER A 107 7.07 5.07 -2.47
CA SER A 107 8.46 5.55 -2.40
C SER A 107 8.52 7.06 -2.61
N GLY A 108 9.05 7.77 -1.62
CA GLY A 108 9.33 9.20 -1.72
C GLY A 108 10.43 9.55 -2.72
N MET A 109 11.33 8.61 -3.05
CA MET A 109 12.46 8.84 -3.96
C MET A 109 12.15 8.43 -5.41
N SER A 110 11.27 7.43 -5.60
CA SER A 110 11.03 6.81 -6.91
C SER A 110 9.66 7.17 -7.49
N THR A 111 8.74 7.72 -6.69
CA THR A 111 7.39 8.08 -7.14
C THR A 111 7.26 9.60 -7.27
N SER A 112 6.87 10.06 -8.47
CA SER A 112 6.57 11.48 -8.69
C SER A 112 5.26 11.88 -7.96
N LYS A 113 5.08 13.17 -7.68
CA LYS A 113 3.85 13.68 -7.04
C LYS A 113 2.58 13.31 -7.82
N ASP A 114 2.62 13.44 -9.14
CA ASP A 114 1.48 13.13 -10.01
C ASP A 114 1.19 11.62 -9.99
N SER A 115 2.23 10.80 -10.10
CA SER A 115 2.08 9.34 -10.00
C SER A 115 1.52 8.92 -8.64
N ALA A 116 1.98 9.53 -7.54
CA ALA A 116 1.49 9.22 -6.19
C ALA A 116 -0.02 9.50 -6.07
N VAL A 117 -0.50 10.61 -6.61
CA VAL A 117 -1.93 10.93 -6.69
C VAL A 117 -2.67 9.88 -7.51
N GLU A 118 -2.15 9.50 -8.66
CA GLU A 118 -2.79 8.52 -9.53
C GLU A 118 -2.90 7.13 -8.90
N ILE A 119 -1.86 6.68 -8.21
CA ILE A 119 -1.81 5.41 -7.47
C ILE A 119 -2.86 5.39 -6.35
N LEU A 120 -3.10 6.53 -5.69
CA LEU A 120 -4.12 6.65 -4.65
C LEU A 120 -5.55 6.69 -5.16
N LYS A 121 -5.77 6.95 -6.45
CA LYS A 121 -7.13 6.97 -7.01
C LYS A 121 -7.82 5.63 -6.69
N PRO A 122 -9.05 5.68 -6.18
CA PRO A 122 -9.84 4.47 -5.95
C PRO A 122 -10.14 3.84 -7.31
N GLY A 123 -9.36 2.83 -7.67
CA GLY A 123 -9.67 1.96 -8.80
C GLY A 123 -10.91 1.14 -8.48
N SER A 124 -11.71 0.83 -9.50
CA SER A 124 -12.89 -0.04 -9.41
C SER A 124 -12.49 -1.52 -9.22
N THR A 125 -11.65 -1.82 -8.24
CA THR A 125 -11.22 -3.20 -8.00
C THR A 125 -12.21 -3.92 -7.09
N ARG A 126 -12.71 -5.07 -7.56
CA ARG A 126 -13.58 -5.96 -6.80
C ARG A 126 -12.89 -6.36 -5.49
N ARG A 127 -13.55 -6.15 -4.35
CA ARG A 127 -13.10 -6.65 -3.04
C ARG A 127 -12.89 -8.16 -3.10
N LEU A 128 -11.68 -8.61 -2.80
CA LEU A 128 -11.34 -10.02 -2.72
C LEU A 128 -11.29 -10.44 -1.26
N LYS A 129 -11.89 -11.58 -0.91
CA LYS A 129 -11.81 -12.14 0.45
C LYS A 129 -10.47 -12.83 0.74
N ARG A 130 -9.67 -13.09 -0.31
CA ARG A 130 -8.40 -13.80 -0.27
C ARG A 130 -7.61 -13.51 -1.55
N PRO A 131 -6.27 -13.61 -1.52
CA PRO A 131 -5.47 -13.51 -2.72
C PRO A 131 -5.97 -14.50 -3.79
N VAL A 132 -6.09 -14.03 -5.02
CA VAL A 132 -6.48 -14.85 -6.17
C VAL A 132 -5.29 -15.04 -7.07
N GLN A 133 -5.26 -16.18 -7.73
CA GLN A 133 -4.33 -16.41 -8.81
C GLN A 133 -4.48 -15.33 -9.89
N CYS A 134 -3.37 -14.83 -10.44
CA CYS A 134 -3.40 -13.99 -11.64
C CYS A 134 -4.36 -14.60 -12.66
N ARG A 135 -5.45 -13.90 -12.97
CA ARG A 135 -6.39 -14.33 -14.02
C ARG A 135 -5.73 -14.06 -15.37
N ILE A 136 -4.98 -15.03 -15.84
CA ILE A 136 -4.38 -15.03 -17.17
C ILE A 136 -5.26 -15.85 -18.11
N SER A 137 -5.26 -15.47 -19.38
CA SER A 137 -6.08 -16.05 -20.45
C SER A 137 -5.90 -17.57 -20.62
N ASN A 138 -4.82 -18.16 -20.08
CA ASN A 138 -4.57 -19.58 -20.15
C ASN A 138 -3.93 -20.12 -18.83
N PRO A 139 -4.74 -20.52 -17.83
CA PRO A 139 -4.24 -20.96 -16.53
C PRO A 139 -3.40 -22.25 -16.59
N GLY A 140 -3.46 -23.03 -17.66
CA GLY A 140 -2.70 -24.27 -17.85
C GLY A 140 -1.23 -24.09 -18.27
N LYS A 141 -0.76 -22.85 -18.47
CA LYS A 141 0.63 -22.54 -18.87
C LYS A 141 1.37 -21.67 -17.86
N ILE A 142 1.00 -21.72 -16.59
CA ILE A 142 1.70 -20.97 -15.54
C ILE A 142 2.84 -21.84 -15.01
N THR A 143 4.07 -21.41 -15.29
CA THR A 143 5.26 -22.00 -14.67
C THR A 143 5.76 -21.04 -13.60
N TYR A 144 5.74 -21.47 -12.35
CA TYR A 144 6.42 -20.76 -11.27
C TYR A 144 7.87 -21.19 -11.24
N HIS A 145 8.77 -20.21 -11.29
CA HIS A 145 10.20 -20.44 -11.16
C HIS A 145 10.65 -19.90 -9.81
N ALA A 146 11.23 -20.77 -8.98
CA ALA A 146 11.82 -20.39 -7.71
C ALA A 146 13.24 -20.97 -7.65
N PHE A 147 14.20 -20.15 -7.27
CA PHE A 147 15.60 -20.54 -7.12
C PHE A 147 16.10 -20.04 -5.77
N SER A 148 16.81 -20.90 -5.03
CA SER A 148 17.50 -20.52 -3.80
C SER A 148 18.93 -20.12 -4.14
N ILE A 149 19.38 -18.95 -3.67
CA ILE A 149 20.79 -18.56 -3.75
C ILE A 149 21.47 -19.16 -2.53
N ILE A 150 22.19 -20.27 -2.72
CA ILE A 150 23.02 -20.88 -1.68
C ILE A 150 24.42 -20.26 -1.82
N ARG A 151 24.89 -19.54 -0.81
CA ARG A 151 26.28 -19.06 -0.72
C ARG A 151 27.18 -20.14 -0.16
#